data_AF-A0A7K2JV81-F1
#
_entry.id   AF-A0A7K2JV81-F1
#
_cell.length_a   1.000
_cell.length_b   1.000
_cell.length_c   1.000
_cell.angle_alpha   90.00
_cell.angle_beta   90.00
_cell.angle_gamma   90.00
#
_symmetry.space_group_name_H-M   'P 1'
#
loop_
_entity.id
_entity.type
_entity.pdbx_description
1 polymer ?
#
loop_
_entity_poly.entity_id
_entity_poly.type
_entity_poly.pdbx_seq_one_letter_code
_entity_poly.pdbx_strand_id
1 'polypeptide(L)' 'VTSLRAPDWPDGPVPQQLHLDLSVASLAELRNQHERVLALGGRLLSNRDRPDPDDEERFRVYRDPEGHPFCVFVAERDA' A
#
# COMPACT_ATOMS: atom_id res chain seq x y z
N VAL A 1 27.06 3.01 -5.45
CA VAL A 1 25.92 3.87 -5.84
C VAL A 1 25.41 4.51 -4.56
N THR A 2 25.51 5.83 -4.39
CA THR A 2 25.25 6.48 -3.09
C THR A 2 23.83 7.03 -2.92
N SER A 3 22.99 6.96 -3.94
CA SER A 3 21.54 7.18 -3.85
C SER A 3 20.90 6.77 -5.18
N LEU A 4 19.82 5.98 -5.12
CA LEU A 4 18.94 5.73 -6.27
C LEU A 4 17.80 6.74 -6.21
N ARG A 5 17.35 7.24 -7.36
CA ARG A 5 16.23 8.17 -7.42
C ARG A 5 14.93 7.43 -7.09
N ALA A 6 14.16 7.98 -6.15
CA ALA A 6 12.84 7.48 -5.77
C ALA A 6 11.86 7.47 -6.96
N PRO A 7 10.88 6.55 -7.00
CA PRO A 7 9.86 6.55 -8.02
C PRO A 7 8.84 7.68 -7.82
N ASP A 8 8.49 8.31 -8.93
CA ASP A 8 7.53 9.39 -9.03
C ASP A 8 6.13 8.83 -9.37
N TRP A 9 5.64 7.83 -8.63
CA TRP A 9 4.31 7.23 -8.84
C TRP A 9 3.17 8.20 -8.45
N PRO A 10 2.02 8.23 -9.16
CA PRO A 10 1.68 7.40 -10.34
C PRO A 10 2.14 7.97 -11.69
N ASP A 11 2.34 9.28 -11.83
CA ASP A 11 2.40 9.95 -13.15
C ASP A 11 3.73 10.64 -13.47
N GLY A 12 4.81 10.35 -12.74
CA GLY A 12 6.08 11.04 -12.87
C GLY A 12 7.16 10.31 -13.68
N PRO A 13 8.30 10.98 -13.93
CA PRO A 13 9.30 10.52 -14.91
C PRO A 13 10.12 9.33 -14.45
N VAL A 14 10.12 9.00 -13.15
CA VAL A 14 10.69 7.73 -12.64
C VAL A 14 9.55 6.78 -12.33
N PRO A 15 9.32 5.74 -13.16
CA PRO A 15 8.24 4.81 -12.94
C PRO A 15 8.48 3.94 -11.70
N GLN A 16 7.42 3.34 -11.19
CA GLN A 16 7.51 2.27 -10.20
C GLN A 16 8.33 1.10 -10.76
N GLN A 17 9.28 0.61 -9.98
CA GLN A 17 10.22 -0.45 -10.40
C GLN A 17 9.69 -1.86 -10.09
N LEU A 18 8.90 -2.00 -9.02
CA LEU A 18 8.28 -3.25 -8.60
C LEU A 18 6.90 -2.98 -8.00
N HIS A 19 5.97 -3.93 -8.16
CA HIS A 19 4.70 -3.93 -7.43
C HIS A 19 4.80 -4.90 -6.25
N LEU A 20 4.51 -4.40 -5.05
CA LEU A 20 4.46 -5.21 -3.83
C LEU A 20 3.05 -5.17 -3.26
N ASP A 21 2.40 -6.31 -3.33
CA ASP A 21 1.07 -6.54 -2.78
C ASP A 21 1.19 -7.46 -1.58
N LEU A 22 0.76 -6.97 -0.44
CA LEU A 22 0.66 -7.72 0.81
C LEU A 22 -0.80 -7.95 1.13
N SER A 23 -1.11 -9.00 1.87
CA SER A 23 -2.48 -9.28 2.30
C SER A 23 -2.57 -9.50 3.80
N VAL A 24 -3.75 -9.17 4.33
CA VAL A 24 -4.18 -9.45 5.70
C VAL A 24 -5.56 -10.10 5.64
N ALA A 25 -5.96 -10.81 6.70
CA ALA A 25 -7.18 -11.59 6.70
C ALA A 25 -8.44 -10.78 7.02
N SER A 26 -8.31 -9.52 7.46
CA SER A 26 -9.47 -8.69 7.80
C SER A 26 -9.20 -7.19 7.73
N LEU A 27 -10.28 -6.41 7.69
CA LEU A 27 -10.21 -4.94 7.81
C LEU A 27 -9.64 -4.48 9.16
N ALA A 28 -9.86 -5.24 10.23
CA ALA A 28 -9.27 -4.95 11.54
C ALA A 28 -7.75 -5.11 11.50
N GLU A 29 -7.24 -6.17 10.87
CA GLU A 29 -5.81 -6.36 10.66
C GLU A 29 -5.22 -5.30 9.72
N LEU A 30 -5.95 -4.88 8.68
CA LEU A 30 -5.52 -3.79 7.80
C LEU A 30 -5.31 -2.50 8.57
N ARG A 31 -6.22 -2.18 9.50
CA ARG A 31 -6.10 -1.02 10.40
C ARG A 31 -4.92 -1.17 11.37
N ASN A 32 -4.65 -2.37 11.88
CA ASN A 32 -3.47 -2.60 12.71
C ASN A 32 -2.17 -2.43 11.92
N GLN A 33 -2.10 -2.95 10.69
CA GLN A 33 -0.94 -2.76 9.83
C GLN A 33 -0.78 -1.30 9.39
N HIS A 34 -1.87 -0.55 9.26
CA HIS A 34 -1.77 0.89 9.01
C HIS A 34 -0.97 1.62 10.09
N GLU A 35 -1.30 1.41 11.36
CA GLU A 35 -0.55 2.03 12.47
C GLU A 35 0.92 1.62 12.45
N ARG A 36 1.19 0.34 12.14
CA ARG A 36 2.56 -0.17 12.00
C ARG A 36 3.31 0.49 10.85
N VAL A 37 2.68 0.64 9.68
CA VAL A 37 3.30 1.30 8.51
C VAL A 37 3.66 2.74 8.85
N LEU A 38 2.75 3.48 9.50
CA LEU A 38 3.03 4.86 9.92
C LEU A 38 4.16 4.92 10.95
N ALA A 39 4.17 4.02 11.93
CA ALA A 39 5.22 3.94 12.95
C ALA A 39 6.62 3.62 12.36
N LEU A 40 6.66 2.92 11.23
CA LEU A 40 7.89 2.61 10.49
C LEU A 40 8.30 3.71 9.49
N GLY A 41 7.59 4.85 9.45
CA GLY A 41 7.89 5.97 8.58
C GLY A 41 7.26 5.90 7.19
N GLY A 42 6.40 4.90 6.95
CA GLY A 42 5.60 4.84 5.74
C GLY A 42 4.49 5.91 5.73
N ARG A 43 4.00 6.25 4.54
CA ARG A 43 2.99 7.29 4.35
C ARG A 43 1.80 6.75 3.56
N LEU A 44 0.57 7.02 4.02
CA LEU A 44 -0.64 6.64 3.31
C LEU A 44 -0.80 7.49 2.04
N LEU A 45 -0.99 6.85 0.89
CA LEU A 45 -1.27 7.48 -0.40
C LEU A 45 -2.75 7.38 -0.78
N SER A 46 -3.38 6.23 -0.52
CA SER A 46 -4.80 6.00 -0.82
C SER A 46 -5.44 5.08 0.20
N ASN A 47 -6.70 5.37 0.55
CA ASN A 47 -7.50 4.58 1.47
C ASN A 47 -8.75 4.06 0.74
N ARG A 48 -8.84 2.74 0.57
CA ARG A 48 -9.97 2.01 0.00
C ARG A 48 -10.58 1.04 1.04
N ASP A 49 -10.71 1.47 2.29
CA ASP A 49 -11.43 0.70 3.32
C ASP A 49 -12.91 0.47 2.94
N ARG A 50 -13.50 1.42 2.20
CA ARG A 50 -14.87 1.32 1.68
C ARG A 50 -14.80 0.92 0.20
N PRO A 51 -15.38 -0.22 -0.18
CA PRO A 51 -15.40 -0.65 -1.57
C PRO A 51 -16.26 0.26 -2.43
N ASP A 52 -15.97 0.28 -3.73
CA ASP A 52 -16.84 0.89 -4.73
C ASP A 52 -18.03 -0.06 -5.00
N PRO A 53 -19.16 0.44 -5.53
CA PRO A 53 -20.32 -0.40 -5.85
C PRO A 53 -20.00 -1.55 -6.80
N ASP A 54 -19.01 -1.36 -7.68
CA ASP A 54 -18.60 -2.31 -8.71
C ASP A 54 -17.30 -3.05 -8.36
N ASP A 55 -16.69 -2.76 -7.20
CA ASP A 55 -15.42 -3.35 -6.76
C ASP A 55 -15.39 -3.49 -5.23
N GLU A 56 -15.56 -4.72 -4.75
CA GLU A 56 -15.60 -5.05 -3.33
C GLU A 56 -14.22 -5.09 -2.66
N GLU A 57 -13.13 -4.89 -3.42
CA GLU A 57 -11.78 -4.99 -2.92
C GLU A 57 -11.46 -3.88 -1.90
N ARG A 58 -10.95 -4.31 -0.75
CA ARG A 58 -10.55 -3.39 0.34
C ARG A 58 -9.05 -3.38 0.48
N PHE A 59 -8.44 -2.21 0.33
CA PHE A 59 -6.99 -2.08 0.44
C PHE A 59 -6.55 -0.66 0.83
N ARG A 60 -5.27 -0.52 1.11
CA ARG A 60 -4.62 0.79 1.26
C ARG A 60 -3.31 0.79 0.48
N VAL A 61 -3.00 1.94 -0.12
CA VAL A 61 -1.74 2.18 -0.83
C VAL A 61 -0.86 3.05 0.05
N TYR A 62 0.39 2.65 0.21
CA TYR A 62 1.39 3.34 1.01
C TYR A 62 2.62 3.67 0.20
N ARG A 63 3.44 4.57 0.73
CA ARG A 63 4.80 4.87 0.27
C ARG A 63 5.77 4.55 1.39
N ASP A 64 6.82 3.79 1.10
CA ASP A 64 7.93 3.56 2.03
C ASP A 64 8.80 4.84 2.18
N PRO A 65 9.77 4.88 3.11
CA PRO A 65 10.66 6.03 3.28
C PRO A 65 11.44 6.42 2.01
N GLU A 66 11.75 5.43 1.16
CA GLU A 66 12.55 5.60 -0.05
C GLU A 66 11.70 5.96 -1.28
N GLY A 67 10.39 6.08 -1.07
CA GLY A 67 9.43 6.53 -2.07
C GLY A 67 8.71 5.41 -2.81
N HIS A 68 8.97 4.13 -2.54
CA HIS A 68 8.35 3.03 -3.28
C HIS A 68 6.90 2.82 -2.84
N PRO A 69 5.94 2.78 -3.79
CA PRO A 69 4.56 2.46 -3.47
C PRO A 69 4.37 0.95 -3.23
N PHE A 70 3.52 0.59 -2.28
CA PHE A 70 3.08 -0.79 -2.01
C PHE A 70 1.64 -0.82 -1.48
N CYS A 71 0.97 -1.95 -1.65
CA CYS A 71 -0.43 -2.12 -1.29
C CYS A 71 -0.59 -3.17 -0.17
N VAL A 72 -1.58 -2.97 0.69
CA VAL A 72 -2.02 -3.97 1.65
C VAL A 72 -3.51 -4.21 1.45
N PHE A 73 -3.87 -5.42 1.03
CA PHE A 73 -5.22 -5.86 0.73
C PHE A 73 -5.83 -6.64 1.88
N VAL A 74 -7.15 -6.57 2.01
CA VAL A 74 -7.91 -7.59 2.73
C VAL A 74 -8.19 -8.72 1.76
N ALA A 75 -7.51 -9.85 1.94
CA ALA A 75 -7.81 -11.09 1.24
C ALA A 75 -8.45 -12.04 2.26
N GLU A 76 -9.73 -12.37 2.07
CA GLU A 76 -10.35 -13.43 2.84
C GLU A 76 -9.60 -14.73 2.52
N ARG A 77 -8.99 -15.35 3.54
CA ARG A 77 -8.40 -16.68 3.35
C ARG A 77 -9.57 -17.65 3.23
N ASP A 78 -9.68 -18.35 2.10
CA ASP A 78 -10.51 -19.54 2.02
C ASP A 78 -10.15 -20.45 3.21
N ALA A 79 -11.16 -20.73 4.04
CA ALA A 79 -11.03 -21.55 5.24
C ALA A 79 -10.72 -23.02 4.89
#